data_AF-N8RU98-F1
#
_entry.id   AF-N8RU98-F1
#
_cell.length_a   1.000
_cell.length_b   1.000
_cell.length_c   1.000
_cell.angle_alpha   90.00
_cell.angle_beta   90.00
_cell.angle_gamma   90.00
#
_symmetry.space_group_name_H-M   'P 1'
#
loop_
_entity.id
_entity.type
_entity.pdbx_description
1 polymer ?
#
loop_
_entity_poly.entity_id
_entity_poly.type
_entity_poly.pdbx_seq_one_letter_code
_entity_poly.pdbx_strand_id
1 'polypeptide(L)' 'MAEHKILEEDLGIDVYFCDPHSPWQKGTCENMNGLIRQYLPKGIDLNQADQHYLNQVAMSLNTRPRKALDWLTPLE' A
#
# COMPACT_ATOMS: atom_id res chain seq x y z
N MET A 1 0.63 16.11 16.33
CA MET A 1 -0.79 16.07 15.92
C MET A 1 -0.84 15.57 14.48
N ALA A 2 -1.88 14.87 14.05
CA ALA A 2 -1.97 14.40 12.67
C ALA A 2 -2.25 15.58 11.73
N GLU A 3 -1.33 15.91 10.83
CA GLU A 3 -1.39 17.08 9.93
C GLU A 3 -2.31 16.89 8.72
N HIS A 4 -3.34 16.04 8.84
CA HIS A 4 -4.28 15.73 7.76
C HIS A 4 -4.97 16.98 7.20
N LYS A 5 -5.37 17.95 8.03
CA LYS A 5 -6.00 19.20 7.58
C LYS A 5 -5.11 20.03 6.67
N ILE A 6 -3.81 20.12 6.99
CA ILE A 6 -2.83 20.84 6.16
C ILE A 6 -2.70 20.14 4.81
N LEU A 7 -2.64 18.81 4.82
CA LEU A 7 -2.56 18.00 3.60
C LEU A 7 -3.82 18.12 2.71
N GLU A 8 -5.01 18.18 3.31
CA GLU A 8 -6.27 18.44 2.60
C GLU A 8 -6.27 19.84 1.94
N GLU A 9 -5.83 20.86 2.68
CA GLU A 9 -5.75 22.25 2.18
C GLU A 9 -4.72 22.39 1.05
N ASP A 10 -3.52 21.84 1.22
CA ASP A 10 -2.42 21.98 0.27
C ASP A 10 -2.64 21.20 -1.03
N LEU A 11 -3.27 20.02 -0.95
CA LEU A 11 -3.45 19.12 -2.10
C LEU A 11 -4.88 19.10 -2.65
N GLY A 12 -5.85 19.72 -1.95
CA GLY A 12 -7.26 19.71 -2.35
C GLY A 12 -7.87 18.30 -2.38
N ILE A 13 -7.42 17.41 -1.50
CA ILE A 13 -7.91 16.03 -1.39
C ILE A 13 -8.74 15.86 -0.12
N ASP A 14 -9.64 14.88 -0.12
CA ASP A 14 -10.37 14.47 1.09
C ASP A 14 -9.58 13.39 1.85
N VAL A 15 -9.47 13.51 3.18
CA VAL A 15 -8.87 12.49 4.04
C VAL A 15 -9.94 11.77 4.85
N TYR A 16 -9.93 10.43 4.74
CA TYR A 16 -10.85 9.56 5.48
C TYR A 16 -10.11 8.70 6.50
N PHE A 17 -10.74 8.46 7.64
CA PHE A 17 -10.25 7.55 8.68
C PHE A 17 -11.17 6.34 8.81
N CYS A 18 -10.58 5.19 9.13
CA CYS A 18 -11.37 4.01 9.49
C CYS A 18 -11.88 4.13 10.93
N ASP A 19 -13.09 3.65 11.14
CA ASP A 19 -13.68 3.50 12.46
C ASP A 19 -12.83 2.58 13.34
N PRO A 20 -12.73 2.86 14.65
CA PRO A 20 -12.08 1.96 15.59
C PRO A 20 -12.62 0.53 15.49
N HIS A 21 -11.71 -0.45 15.56
CA HIS A 21 -12.05 -1.87 15.47
C HIS A 21 -12.74 -2.32 14.17
N SER A 22 -12.63 -1.54 13.08
CA SER A 22 -13.23 -1.86 11.78
C SER A 22 -12.19 -2.15 10.69
N PRO A 23 -11.37 -3.23 10.81
CA PRO A 23 -10.31 -3.53 9.85
C PRO A 23 -10.81 -3.78 8.42
N TRP A 24 -12.06 -4.20 8.25
CA TRP A 24 -12.67 -4.40 6.93
C TRP A 24 -12.78 -3.11 6.10
N GLN A 25 -12.80 -1.91 6.72
CA GLN A 25 -12.81 -0.63 6.00
C GLN A 25 -11.50 -0.33 5.27
N LYS A 26 -10.46 -1.13 5.52
CA LYS A 26 -9.14 -1.05 4.85
C LYS A 26 -8.70 -2.38 4.28
N GLY A 27 -9.65 -3.27 3.94
CA GLY A 27 -9.37 -4.62 3.46
C GLY A 27 -8.38 -4.67 2.28
N THR A 28 -8.50 -3.75 1.32
CA THR A 28 -7.58 -3.66 0.18
C THR A 28 -6.15 -3.32 0.61
N CYS A 29 -5.98 -2.36 1.54
CA CYS A 29 -4.68 -2.00 2.09
C CYS A 29 -4.06 -3.15 2.87
N GLU A 30 -4.87 -3.89 3.64
CA GLU A 30 -4.40 -5.07 4.40
C GLU A 30 -3.98 -6.21 3.48
N ASN A 31 -4.74 -6.46 2.41
CA ASN A 31 -4.36 -7.43 1.37
C ASN A 31 -3.02 -7.03 0.69
N MET A 32 -2.86 -5.75 0.32
CA MET A 32 -1.62 -5.26 -0.26
C MET A 32 -0.43 -5.42 0.69
N ASN A 33 -0.61 -5.11 1.98
CA ASN A 33 0.42 -5.33 2.99
C ASN A 33 0.81 -6.82 3.12
N GLY A 34 -0.15 -7.73 2.98
CA GLY A 34 0.12 -9.17 2.95
C GLY A 34 1.02 -9.58 1.78
N LEU A 35 0.84 -8.97 0.61
CA LEU A 35 1.65 -9.21 -0.58
C LEU A 35 3.05 -8.62 -0.45
N ILE A 36 3.17 -7.39 0.07
CA ILE A 36 4.46 -6.74 0.34
C ILE A 36 5.31 -7.61 1.27
N ARG A 37 4.69 -8.27 2.27
CA ARG A 37 5.39 -9.17 3.20
C ARG A 37 6.00 -10.41 2.55
N GLN A 38 5.67 -10.75 1.31
CA GLN A 38 6.35 -11.80 0.55
C GLN A 38 7.78 -11.38 0.16
N TYR A 39 8.04 -10.08 0.07
CA TYR A 39 9.34 -9.47 -0.30
C TYR A 39 10.04 -8.81 0.88
N LEU A 40 9.26 -8.29 1.83
CA LEU A 40 9.72 -7.63 3.04
C LEU A 40 9.13 -8.34 4.27
N PRO A 41 9.65 -9.52 4.67
CA PRO A 41 9.16 -10.26 5.82
C PRO A 41 9.18 -9.43 7.10
N LYS A 42 8.33 -9.77 8.07
CA LYS A 42 8.37 -9.10 9.37
C LYS A 42 9.74 -9.28 10.03
N GLY A 43 10.24 -8.23 10.66
CA GLY A 43 11.48 -8.27 11.45
C GLY A 43 12.76 -8.06 10.64
N ILE A 44 12.67 -7.85 9.32
CA ILE A 44 13.82 -7.38 8.55
C ILE A 44 14.12 -5.92 8.89
N ASP A 45 15.40 -5.56 8.86
CA ASP A 45 15.82 -4.18 8.92
C ASP A 45 15.60 -3.49 7.57
N LEU A 46 14.60 -2.62 7.49
CA LEU A 46 14.25 -1.91 6.26
C LEU A 46 15.32 -0.91 5.82
N ASN A 47 16.28 -0.53 6.68
CA ASN A 47 17.39 0.33 6.27
C ASN A 47 18.32 -0.36 5.27
N GLN A 48 18.28 -1.69 5.19
CA GLN A 48 19.05 -2.47 4.22
C GLN A 48 18.35 -2.58 2.86
N ALA A 49 17.06 -2.23 2.78
CA ALA A 49 16.32 -2.19 1.54
C ALA A 49 16.58 -0.85 0.84
N ASP A 50 17.41 -0.87 -0.20
CA ASP A 50 17.63 0.32 -1.02
C ASP A 50 16.40 0.66 -1.88
N GLN A 51 16.35 1.91 -2.37
CA GLN A 51 15.25 2.38 -3.20
C GLN A 51 15.10 1.57 -4.50
N HIS A 52 16.19 1.02 -5.03
CA HIS A 52 16.15 0.24 -6.27
C HIS A 52 15.40 -1.06 -6.06
N TYR A 53 15.69 -1.79 -4.98
CA TYR A 53 14.97 -2.98 -4.57
C TYR A 53 13.50 -2.69 -4.30
N LEU A 54 13.19 -1.61 -3.57
CA LEU A 54 11.80 -1.21 -3.29
C LEU A 54 11.02 -0.92 -4.58
N ASN A 55 11.64 -0.29 -5.57
CA ASN A 55 11.04 -0.06 -6.89
C ASN A 55 10.79 -1.38 -7.64
N GLN A 56 11.72 -2.34 -7.57
CA GLN A 56 11.53 -3.67 -8.17
C GLN A 56 10.35 -4.41 -7.53
N VAL A 57 10.22 -4.35 -6.20
CA VAL A 57 9.08 -4.93 -5.47
C VAL A 57 7.77 -4.27 -5.92
N ALA A 58 7.74 -2.95 -5.99
CA ALA A 58 6.56 -2.20 -6.45
C ALA A 58 6.18 -2.59 -7.88
N MET A 59 7.14 -2.64 -8.81
CA MET A 59 6.91 -3.06 -10.18
C MET A 59 6.35 -4.48 -10.24
N SER A 60 6.97 -5.43 -9.52
CA SER A 60 6.51 -6.81 -9.45
C SER A 60 5.07 -6.93 -8.94
N LEU A 61 4.67 -6.10 -7.97
CA LEU A 61 3.29 -6.07 -7.46
C LEU A 61 2.30 -5.42 -8.42
N ASN A 62 2.72 -4.39 -9.15
CA ASN A 62 1.90 -3.64 -10.11
C ASN A 62 1.74 -4.35 -11.45
N THR A 63 2.66 -5.24 -11.81
CA THR A 63 2.55 -6.10 -13.01
C THR A 63 2.04 -7.51 -12.69
N ARG A 64 1.61 -7.76 -11.45
CA ARG A 64 1.08 -9.07 -11.04
C ARG A 64 -0.42 -9.15 -11.34
N PRO A 65 -0.88 -10.09 -12.19
CA PRO A 65 -2.30 -10.35 -12.43
C PRO A 65 -3.11 -10.51 -11.15
N ARG A 66 -4.27 -9.84 -11.07
CA ARG A 66 -5.19 -9.92 -9.93
C ARG A 66 -6.52 -10.51 -10.38
N LYS A 67 -6.98 -11.55 -9.68
CA LYS A 67 -8.32 -12.10 -9.89
C LYS A 67 -9.43 -11.04 -9.75
N ALA A 68 -9.24 -10.06 -8.87
CA ALA A 68 -10.19 -8.96 -8.67
C ALA A 68 -10.23 -7.95 -9.83
N LEU A 69 -9.26 -8.00 -10.73
CA LEU A 69 -9.16 -7.16 -11.94
C LEU A 69 -9.33 -8.02 -13.20
N ASP A 70 -10.14 -9.09 -13.14
CA ASP A 70 -10.32 -10.02 -14.27
C ASP A 70 -9.01 -10.60 -14.82
N TRP A 71 -8.05 -10.83 -13.94
CA TRP A 71 -6.69 -11.29 -14.25
C TRP A 71 -5.82 -10.30 -15.02
N LEU A 72 -6.23 -9.04 -15.10
CA LEU A 72 -5.36 -7.93 -15.49
C LEU A 72 -4.41 -7.55 -14.35
N THR A 73 -3.37 -6.82 -14.71
CA THR A 73 -2.42 -6.22 -13.77
C THR A 73 -2.91 -4.86 -13.30
N PRO A 74 -2.55 -4.41 -12.09
CA PRO A 74 -2.85 -3.05 -11.63
C PRO A 74 -2.30 -1.91 -12.51
N LEU A 75 -1.36 -2.20 -13.42
CA LEU A 75 -0.77 -1.21 -14.33
C LEU A 75 -1.55 -1.06 -15.65
N GLU A 76 -2.42 -2.02 -15.99
CA GLU A 76 -3.27 -2.03 -17.18
C GLU A 76 -4.59 -1.29 -16.94
#